data_AF-A0A1M6IA14-F1
#
_entry.id   AF-A0A1M6IA14-F1
#
_cell.length_a   1.000
_cell.length_b   1.000
_cell.length_c   1.000
_cell.angle_alpha   90.00
_cell.angle_beta   90.00
_cell.angle_gamma   90.00
#
_symmetry.space_group_name_H-M   'P 1'
#
loop_
_entity.id
_entity.type
_entity.pdbx_description
1 polymer ?
#
loop_
_entity_poly.entity_id
_entity_poly.type
_entity_poly.pdbx_seq_one_letter_code
_entity_poly.pdbx_strand_id
1 'polypeptide(L)' 'MAYVLLILASLVGIALSVFYLRKNIIRIKEKNKEEPKAYKRGLNYVLTALWYGYLLVFFVGLSINNLVF' A
#
# COMPACT_ATOMS: atom_id res chain seq x y z
N MET A 1 -10.56 11.42 22.67
CA MET A 1 -9.98 10.06 22.81
C MET A 1 -10.02 9.26 21.52
N ALA A 2 -11.16 9.15 20.80
CA ALA A 2 -11.24 8.38 19.56
C ALA A 2 -10.31 8.88 18.43
N TYR A 3 -10.14 10.20 18.28
CA TYR A 3 -9.27 10.80 17.24
C TYR A 3 -7.79 10.39 17.38
N VAL A 4 -7.27 10.28 18.60
CA VAL A 4 -5.89 9.85 18.84
C VAL A 4 -5.69 8.40 18.40
N LEU A 5 -6.67 7.53 18.65
CA LEU A 5 -6.63 6.14 18.19
C LEU A 5 -6.67 6.04 16.67
N LEU A 6 -7.46 6.90 16.00
CA LEU A 6 -7.54 6.95 14.54
C LEU A 6 -6.24 7.43 13.91
N ILE A 7 -5.56 8.42 14.51
CA ILE A 7 -4.24 8.88 14.09
C ILE A 7 -3.18 7.78 14.28
N LEU A 8 -3.19 7.08 15.42
CA LEU A 8 -2.27 5.96 15.64
C LEU A 8 -2.53 4.83 14.64
N ALA A 9 -3.81 4.51 14.39
CA ALA A 9 -4.20 3.50 13.41
C ALA A 9 -3.78 3.89 11.99
N SER A 10 -3.87 5.16 11.60
CA SER A 10 -3.44 5.63 10.27
C SER A 10 -1.92 5.57 10.12
N LEU A 11 -1.15 5.93 11.15
CA LEU A 11 0.31 5.82 11.15
C LEU A 11 0.76 4.35 11.02
N VAL A 12 0.14 3.44 11.79
CA VAL A 12 0.39 2.00 11.68
C VAL A 12 -0.02 1.49 10.29
N GLY A 13 -1.16 1.94 9.77
CA GLY A 13 -1.63 1.61 8.43
C GLY A 13 -0.65 2.00 7.33
N ILE A 14 -0.04 3.19 7.41
CA ILE A 14 1.01 3.64 6.49
C ILE A 14 2.24 2.75 6.60
N ALA A 15 2.72 2.50 7.82
CA ALA A 15 3.91 1.69 8.05
C ALA A 15 3.74 0.26 7.51
N LEU A 16 2.59 -0.37 7.79
CA LEU A 16 2.25 -1.69 7.26
C LEU A 16 2.12 -1.68 5.74
N SER A 17 1.49 -0.67 5.15
CA SER A 17 1.34 -0.55 3.70
C SER A 17 2.71 -0.50 3.01
N VAL A 18 3.65 0.29 3.52
CA VAL A 18 5.01 0.38 2.97
C VAL A 18 5.77 -0.95 3.16
N PHE A 19 5.66 -1.57 4.34
CA PHE A 19 6.29 -2.85 4.63
C PHE A 19 5.82 -3.96 3.68
N TYR A 20 4.50 -4.11 3.54
CA TYR A 20 3.91 -5.13 2.67
C TYR A 20 4.09 -4.82 1.18
N LEU A 21 4.15 -3.54 0.78
CA LEU A 21 4.50 -3.16 -0.59
C LEU A 21 5.87 -3.72 -0.97
N ARG A 22 6.89 -3.50 -0.13
CA ARG A 22 8.24 -4.04 -0.38
C ARG A 22 8.23 -5.56 -0.49
N LYS A 23 7.54 -6.23 0.43
CA LYS A 23 7.42 -7.70 0.43
C LYS A 23 6.71 -8.21 -0.85
N ASN A 24 5.66 -7.54 -1.28
CA ASN A 24 4.92 -7.91 -2.50
C ASN A 24 5.73 -7.65 -3.77
N ILE A 25 6.50 -6.56 -3.85
CA ILE A 25 7.38 -6.30 -5.00
C ILE A 25 8.38 -7.45 -5.18
N ILE A 26 8.99 -7.94 -4.10
CA ILE A 26 9.92 -9.07 -4.13
C ILE A 26 9.19 -10.34 -4.59
N ARG A 27 8.02 -10.63 -4.01
CA ARG A 27 7.21 -11.81 -4.39
C ARG A 27 6.76 -11.76 -5.85
N ILE A 28 6.41 -10.59 -6.37
CA ILE A 28 6.05 -10.40 -7.78
C ILE A 28 7.27 -10.59 -8.67
N LYS A 29 8.44 -10.11 -8.26
CA LYS A 29 9.69 -10.33 -8.99
C LYS A 29 9.99 -11.83 -9.13
N GLU A 30 9.77 -12.61 -8.08
CA GLU A 30 9.90 -14.07 -8.13
C GLU A 30 8.85 -14.70 -9.04
N LYS A 31 7.57 -14.39 -8.84
CA LYS A 31 6.46 -14.91 -9.66
C LYS A 31 6.61 -14.58 -11.15
N ASN A 32 7.14 -13.40 -11.47
CA ASN A 32 7.34 -12.94 -12.83
C ASN A 32 8.47 -13.67 -13.57
N LYS A 33 9.35 -14.40 -12.88
CA LYS A 33 10.36 -15.26 -13.54
C LYS A 33 9.71 -16.41 -14.29
N GLU A 34 8.58 -16.90 -13.80
CA GLU A 34 7.84 -18.04 -14.36
C GLU A 34 6.71 -17.62 -15.29
N GLU A 35 6.38 -16.32 -15.38
CA GLU A 35 5.27 -15.83 -16.18
C GLU A 35 5.71 -15.57 -17.63
N PRO A 36 5.27 -16.38 -18.62
CA PRO A 36 5.68 -16.20 -20.02
C PRO A 36 5.15 -14.90 -20.62
N LYS A 37 4.00 -14.38 -20.17
CA LYS A 37 3.33 -13.24 -20.80
C LYS A 37 3.84 -11.89 -20.28
N ALA A 38 4.51 -11.13 -21.15
CA ALA A 38 5.09 -9.82 -20.79
C ALA A 38 4.06 -8.82 -20.23
N TYR A 39 2.85 -8.77 -20.79
CA TYR A 39 1.79 -7.88 -20.31
C TYR A 39 1.34 -8.22 -18.87
N LYS A 40 1.30 -9.50 -18.51
CA LYS A 40 0.96 -9.94 -17.14
C LYS A 40 2.05 -9.53 -16.15
N ARG A 41 3.33 -9.64 -16.54
CA ARG A 41 4.46 -9.21 -15.71
C ARG A 41 4.36 -7.73 -15.36
N GLY A 42 4.07 -6.89 -16.35
CA GLY A 42 3.87 -5.45 -16.16
C GLY A 42 2.64 -5.13 -15.31
N LEU A 43 1.49 -5.74 -15.63
CA LEU A 43 0.24 -5.52 -14.89
C LEU A 43 0.36 -5.89 -13.40
N ASN A 44 1.11 -6.93 -13.04
CA ASN A 44 1.33 -7.28 -11.64
C ASN A 44 1.94 -6.12 -10.84
N TYR A 45 2.91 -5.40 -11.41
CA TYR A 45 3.51 -4.23 -10.76
C TYR A 45 2.56 -3.04 -10.74
N VAL A 46 1.86 -2.76 -11.84
CA VAL A 46 0.91 -1.64 -11.93
C VAL A 46 -0.23 -1.79 -10.92
N LEU A 47 -0.85 -2.97 -10.86
CA LEU A 47 -1.95 -3.25 -9.93
C LEU A 47 -1.48 -3.17 -8.47
N THR A 48 -0.25 -3.60 -8.20
CA THR A 48 0.34 -3.48 -6.87
C THR A 48 0.59 -2.02 -6.50
N ALA A 49 1.18 -1.23 -7.41
CA ALA A 49 1.38 0.20 -7.19
C ALA A 49 0.06 0.94 -6.97
N LEU A 50 -0.99 0.62 -7.75
CA LEU A 50 -2.33 1.18 -7.56
C LEU A 50 -2.90 0.82 -6.19
N TRP A 51 -2.87 -0.46 -5.81
CA TRP A 51 -3.40 -0.93 -4.53
C TRP A 51 -2.76 -0.20 -3.34
N TYR A 52 -1.43 -0.21 -3.26
CA TYR A 52 -0.73 0.44 -2.16
C TYR A 52 -0.77 1.97 -2.24
N GLY A 53 -0.88 2.54 -3.45
CA GLY A 53 -1.15 3.96 -3.65
C GLY A 53 -2.49 4.38 -3.02
N TYR A 54 -3.56 3.63 -3.28
CA TYR A 54 -4.86 3.87 -2.64
C TYR A 54 -4.81 3.75 -1.12
N LEU A 55 -4.11 2.74 -0.58
CA LEU A 55 -3.93 2.60 0.87
C LEU A 55 -3.21 3.79 1.47
N LEU A 56 -2.14 4.29 0.83
CA LEU A 56 -1.42 5.47 1.29
C LEU A 56 -2.30 6.72 1.27
N VAL A 57 -3.03 6.97 0.17
CA VAL A 57 -3.96 8.10 0.07
C VAL A 57 -5.04 8.01 1.15
N PHE A 58 -5.60 6.83 1.37
CA PHE A 58 -6.61 6.59 2.40
C PHE A 58 -6.08 6.92 3.80
N PHE A 59 -4.93 6.36 4.20
CA PHE A 59 -4.39 6.60 5.54
C PHE A 59 -3.87 8.03 5.72
N VAL A 60 -3.30 8.66 4.69
CA VAL A 60 -2.91 10.08 4.74
C VAL A 60 -4.14 10.96 4.89
N GLY A 61 -5.20 10.71 4.11
CA GLY A 61 -6.47 11.41 4.24
C GLY A 61 -7.09 11.25 5.62
N LEU A 62 -7.06 10.03 6.17
CA LEU A 62 -7.51 9.75 7.54
C LEU A 62 -6.68 10.53 8.57
N SER A 63 -5.35 10.55 8.44
CA SER A 63 -4.48 11.34 9.32
C SER A 63 -4.81 12.83 9.27
N ILE A 64 -4.89 13.42 8.08
CA ILE A 64 -5.15 14.87 7.91
C ILE A 64 -6.55 15.21 8.44
N ASN A 65 -7.56 14.42 8.10
CA ASN A 65 -8.93 14.68 8.53
C ASN A 65 -9.05 14.73 10.06
N ASN A 66 -8.41 13.79 10.77
CA ASN A 66 -8.47 13.71 12.23
C ASN A 66 -7.47 14.66 12.94
N LEU A 67 -6.58 15.33 12.20
CA LEU A 67 -5.71 16.39 12.73
C LEU A 67 -6.34 17.77 12.58
N VAL A 68 -7.18 17.97 11.57
CA VAL A 68 -7.80 19.26 11.23
C VAL A 68 -9.21 19.41 11.84
N PHE A 69 -9.97 18.32 11.91
CA PHE A 69 -11.35 18.27 12.43
C PHE A 69 -11.47 17.32 13.62
#